data_AF-A0A3N5XJK5-F1
#
_entry.id   AF-A0A3N5XJK5-F1
#
_cell.length_a   1.000
_cell.length_b   1.000
_cell.length_c   1.000
_cell.angle_alpha   90.00
_cell.angle_beta   90.00
_cell.angle_gamma   90.00
#
_symmetry.space_group_name_H-M   'P 1'
#
loop_
_entity.id
_entity.type
_entity.pdbx_description
1 polymer ?
#
loop_
_entity_poly.entity_id
_entity_poly.type
_entity_poly.pdbx_seq_one_letter_code
_entity_poly.pdbx_strand_id
1 'polypeptide(L)'
;MAFSDTELRRVEKAVSRFLDKRRPRPEIRPELDHGYRIKGQSIELYSIRPKWNDPSQVREEPIAKATYVRSQKVWKVFWMRADLKWHRYETSAKVSSIEKFLSIVDEDEYGCFFG
;
A
#
# COMPACT_ATOMS: atom_id res chain seq x y z
N MET A 1 -19.65 3.54 -6.65
CA MET A 1 -19.04 4.16 -7.86
C MET A 1 -17.55 3.81 -7.87
N ALA A 2 -17.02 3.35 -9.00
CA ALA A 2 -15.58 3.09 -9.16
C ALA A 2 -14.83 4.41 -9.54
N PHE A 3 -13.49 4.39 -9.48
CA PHE A 3 -12.67 5.46 -10.08
C PHE A 3 -13.02 5.67 -11.56
N SER A 4 -12.90 6.89 -12.06
CA SER A 4 -12.88 7.12 -13.51
C SER A 4 -11.57 6.59 -14.11
N ASP A 5 -11.53 6.33 -15.41
CA ASP A 5 -10.32 5.84 -16.11
C ASP A 5 -9.10 6.75 -15.87
N THR A 6 -9.33 8.07 -15.88
CA THR A 6 -8.27 9.06 -15.64
C THR A 6 -7.77 9.08 -14.21
N GLU A 7 -8.67 8.94 -13.22
CA GLU A 7 -8.30 8.83 -11.81
C GLU A 7 -7.51 7.55 -11.55
N LEU A 8 -7.96 6.43 -12.11
CA LEU A 8 -7.31 5.13 -12.01
C LEU A 8 -5.88 5.20 -12.54
N ARG A 9 -5.69 5.69 -13.77
CA ARG A 9 -4.35 5.84 -14.37
C ARG A 9 -3.44 6.73 -13.54
N ARG A 10 -3.96 7.81 -12.96
CA ARG A 10 -3.18 8.71 -12.10
C ARG A 10 -2.73 8.02 -10.83
N VAL A 11 -3.62 7.27 -10.20
CA VAL A 11 -3.34 6.45 -9.03
C VAL A 11 -2.31 5.38 -9.36
N GLU A 12 -2.52 4.60 -10.41
CA GLU A 12 -1.61 3.55 -10.86
C GLU A 12 -0.21 4.11 -11.14
N LYS A 13 -0.12 5.24 -11.84
CA LYS A 13 1.16 5.90 -12.10
C LYS A 13 1.86 6.33 -10.81
N ALA A 14 1.12 6.86 -9.84
CA ALA A 14 1.68 7.28 -8.56
C ALA A 14 2.19 6.07 -7.74
N VAL A 15 1.38 5.02 -7.65
CA VAL A 15 1.72 3.80 -6.91
C VAL A 15 2.88 3.06 -7.58
N SER A 16 2.87 2.92 -8.91
CA SER A 16 3.97 2.31 -9.67
C SER A 16 5.28 3.05 -9.42
N ARG A 17 5.28 4.39 -9.48
CA ARG A 17 6.49 5.19 -9.23
C ARG A 17 7.02 5.01 -7.80
N PHE A 18 6.12 4.90 -6.82
CA PHE A 18 6.50 4.62 -5.44
C PHE A 18 7.12 3.23 -5.28
N LEU A 19 6.51 2.21 -5.88
CA LEU A 19 7.05 0.86 -5.88
C LEU A 19 8.38 0.78 -6.61
N ASP A 20 8.55 1.45 -7.75
CA ASP A 20 9.82 1.47 -8.47
C ASP A 20 10.95 2.14 -7.67
N LYS A 21 10.64 3.15 -6.84
CA LYS A 21 11.60 3.77 -5.92
C LYS A 21 12.05 2.80 -4.82
N ARG A 22 11.14 1.95 -4.34
CA ARG A 22 11.35 1.04 -3.20
C ARG A 22 11.70 -0.38 -3.59
N ARG A 23 11.55 -0.73 -4.87
CA ARG A 23 11.85 -2.05 -5.41
C ARG A 23 13.32 -2.35 -5.21
N PRO A 24 13.65 -3.42 -4.48
CA PRO A 24 15.04 -3.78 -4.31
C PRO A 24 15.61 -4.31 -5.63
N ARG A 25 16.93 -4.47 -5.66
CA ARG A 25 17.67 -4.93 -6.83
C ARG A 25 17.10 -6.25 -7.34
N PRO A 26 17.20 -6.56 -8.65
CA PRO A 26 16.67 -7.79 -9.23
C PRO A 26 17.07 -9.06 -8.47
N GLU A 27 18.26 -9.05 -7.86
CA GLU A 27 18.81 -10.13 -7.05
C GLU A 27 18.03 -10.40 -5.76
N ILE A 28 17.42 -9.38 -5.16
CA ILE A 28 16.68 -9.43 -3.88
C ILE A 28 15.17 -9.59 -4.11
N ARG A 29 14.67 -9.33 -5.33
CA ARG A 29 13.24 -9.50 -5.67
C ARG A 29 12.67 -10.90 -5.37
N PRO A 30 13.43 -12.00 -5.49
CA PRO A 30 12.96 -13.32 -5.06
C PRO A 30 12.74 -13.42 -3.55
N GLU A 31 13.44 -12.60 -2.75
CA GLU A 31 13.38 -12.60 -1.29
C GLU A 31 12.39 -11.57 -0.75
N LEU A 32 12.24 -10.43 -1.43
CA LEU A 32 11.30 -9.36 -1.08
C LEU A 32 10.90 -8.56 -2.32
N ASP A 33 9.62 -8.64 -2.67
CA ASP A 33 9.01 -7.75 -3.67
C ASP A 33 7.79 -7.03 -3.06
N HIS A 34 7.30 -6.01 -3.75
CA HIS A 34 6.17 -5.22 -3.33
C HIS A 34 5.15 -5.14 -4.47
N GLY A 35 3.89 -5.39 -4.11
CA GLY A 35 2.76 -5.33 -5.01
C GLY A 35 1.71 -4.33 -4.54
N TYR A 36 0.79 -4.03 -5.46
CA TYR A 36 -0.39 -3.25 -5.14
C TYR A 36 -1.62 -3.84 -5.82
N ARG A 37 -2.77 -3.65 -5.20
CA ARG A 37 -4.07 -4.10 -5.69
C ARG A 37 -5.07 -2.98 -5.57
N ILE A 38 -5.74 -2.67 -6.67
CA ILE A 38 -6.81 -1.67 -6.69
C ILE A 38 -8.15 -2.42 -6.74
N LYS A 39 -8.99 -2.21 -5.73
CA LYS A 39 -10.36 -2.74 -5.66
C LYS A 39 -11.35 -1.58 -5.52
N GLY A 40 -12.01 -1.22 -6.62
CA GLY A 40 -13.01 -0.17 -6.67
C GLY A 40 -12.41 1.20 -6.37
N GLN A 41 -12.57 1.69 -5.14
CA GLN A 41 -11.99 2.95 -4.64
C GLN A 41 -10.92 2.75 -3.57
N SER A 42 -10.52 1.49 -3.33
CA SER A 42 -9.49 1.15 -2.37
C SER A 42 -8.23 0.67 -3.09
N ILE A 43 -7.09 1.13 -2.60
CA ILE A 43 -5.76 0.68 -3.01
C ILE A 43 -5.18 -0.05 -1.80
N GLU A 44 -4.63 -1.22 -2.04
CA GLU A 44 -3.98 -2.04 -1.04
C GLU A 44 -2.55 -2.29 -1.49
N LEU A 45 -1.59 -1.99 -0.63
CA LEU A 45 -0.17 -2.28 -0.81
C LEU A 45 0.15 -3.54 0.00
N TYR A 46 0.93 -4.43 -0.58
CA TYR A 46 1.35 -5.66 0.06
C TYR A 46 2.79 -5.99 -0.31
N SER A 47 3.52 -6.59 0.62
CA SER A 47 4.81 -7.22 0.35
C SER A 47 4.58 -8.66 -0.10
N ILE A 48 5.49 -9.13 -0.94
CA ILE A 48 5.52 -10.47 -1.48
C ILE A 48 6.85 -11.05 -1.02
N ARG A 49 6.80 -12.06 -0.15
CA ARG A 49 8.00 -12.73 0.34
C ARG A 49 7.81 -14.24 0.41
N PRO A 50 8.84 -15.03 0.12
CA PRO A 50 8.81 -16.45 0.40
C PRO A 50 8.62 -16.67 1.90
N LYS A 51 7.88 -17.72 2.24
CA LYS A 51 7.70 -18.14 3.62
C LYS A 51 9.06 -18.55 4.17
N TRP A 52 9.38 -18.08 5.38
CA TRP A 52 10.69 -18.32 6.00
C TRP A 52 11.06 -19.81 6.11
N ASN A 53 10.05 -20.69 6.24
CA ASN A 53 10.23 -22.14 6.35
C ASN A 53 10.05 -22.92 5.03
N ASP A 54 9.48 -22.28 4.00
CA ASP A 54 9.20 -22.93 2.72
C ASP A 54 9.33 -21.90 1.58
N PRO A 55 10.51 -21.82 0.94
CA PRO A 55 10.75 -20.84 -0.12
C PRO A 55 9.89 -21.05 -1.37
N SER A 56 9.28 -22.23 -1.53
CA SER A 56 8.35 -22.54 -2.62
C SER A 56 6.98 -21.90 -2.40
N GLN A 57 6.64 -21.53 -1.16
CA GLN A 57 5.41 -20.83 -0.83
C GLN A 57 5.65 -19.34 -0.68
N VAL A 58 5.07 -18.56 -1.59
CA VAL A 58 5.06 -17.09 -1.51
C VAL A 58 3.89 -16.63 -0.65
N ARG A 59 4.15 -15.71 0.27
CA ARG A 59 3.14 -15.08 1.13
C ARG A 59 3.01 -13.60 0.76
N GLU A 60 1.77 -13.17 0.57
CA GLU A 60 1.40 -11.77 0.44
C GLU A 60 1.11 -11.22 1.86
N GLU A 61 1.87 -10.23 2.30
CA GLU A 61 1.67 -9.56 3.58
C GLU A 61 1.13 -8.15 3.34
N PRO A 62 -0.11 -7.85 3.75
CA PRO A 62 -0.71 -6.54 3.54
C PRO A 62 0.01 -5.49 4.40
N ILE A 63 0.45 -4.42 3.75
CA ILE A 63 1.21 -3.33 4.36
C ILE A 63 0.25 -2.21 4.75
N ALA A 64 -0.39 -1.62 3.73
CA ALA A 64 -1.19 -0.41 3.88
C ALA A 64 -2.37 -0.45 2.94
N LYS A 65 -3.46 0.21 3.33
CA LYS A 65 -4.64 0.35 2.48
C LYS A 65 -5.13 1.78 2.51
N ALA A 66 -5.43 2.33 1.34
CA ALA A 66 -6.03 3.64 1.18
C ALA A 66 -7.40 3.51 0.53
N THR A 67 -8.43 4.11 1.12
CA THR A 67 -9.77 4.15 0.52
C THR A 67 -10.17 5.58 0.22
N TYR A 68 -10.47 5.88 -1.04
CA TYR A 68 -10.92 7.21 -1.45
C TYR A 68 -12.40 7.43 -1.14
N VAL A 69 -12.68 8.47 -0.38
CA VAL A 69 -14.04 8.89 -0.01
C VAL A 69 -14.40 10.12 -0.83
N ARG A 70 -15.09 9.92 -1.96
CA ARG A 70 -15.49 11.00 -2.88
C ARG A 70 -16.32 12.11 -2.23
N SER A 71 -17.22 11.77 -1.30
CA SER A 71 -18.07 12.75 -0.61
C SER A 71 -17.26 13.77 0.19
N GLN A 72 -16.10 13.36 0.70
CA GLN A 72 -15.20 14.21 1.48
C GLN A 72 -13.98 14.66 0.66
N LYS A 73 -13.78 14.12 -0.55
CA LYS A 73 -12.56 14.31 -1.37
C LYS A 73 -11.27 14.00 -0.60
N VAL A 74 -11.31 12.99 0.27
CA VAL A 74 -10.16 12.54 1.08
C VAL A 74 -9.91 11.05 0.92
N TRP A 75 -8.65 10.66 1.07
CA TRP A 75 -8.21 9.29 1.18
C TRP A 75 -8.09 8.90 2.64
N LYS A 76 -8.80 7.84 3.03
CA LYS A 76 -8.68 7.24 4.34
C LYS A 76 -7.55 6.23 4.36
N VAL A 77 -6.62 6.37 5.29
CA VAL A 77 -5.45 5.49 5.43
C VAL A 77 -5.73 4.44 6.50
N PHE A 78 -5.40 3.20 6.16
CA PHE A 78 -5.52 2.02 7.00
C PHE A 78 -4.21 1.24 7.00
N TRP A 79 -3.93 0.59 8.12
CA TRP A 79 -2.78 -0.28 8.34
C TRP A 79 -3.27 -1.63 8.85
N MET A 80 -2.55 -2.70 8.51
CA MET A 80 -2.85 -4.03 9.01
C MET A 80 -2.10 -4.23 10.33
N ARG A 81 -2.83 -4.49 11.43
CA ARG A 81 -2.21 -4.81 12.71
C ARG A 81 -1.96 -6.32 12.84
N ALA A 82 -1.20 -6.71 13.88
CA ALA A 82 -0.95 -8.10 14.25
C ALA A 82 -2.23 -8.92 14.51
N ASP A 83 -3.39 -8.28 14.71
CA ASP A 83 -4.70 -8.93 14.80
C ASP A 83 -5.31 -9.29 13.44
N LEU A 84 -4.57 -9.07 12.34
CA LEU A 84 -5.00 -9.29 10.94
C LEU A 84 -6.24 -8.47 10.56
N LYS A 85 -6.49 -7.36 11.26
CA LYS A 85 -7.57 -6.43 10.96
C LYS A 85 -7.02 -5.10 10.44
N TRP A 86 -7.79 -4.48 9.57
CA TRP A 86 -7.52 -3.13 9.07
C TRP A 86 -7.92 -2.10 10.11
N HIS A 87 -6.95 -1.40 10.66
CA HIS A 87 -7.16 -0.28 11.57
C HIS A 87 -6.97 1.03 10.83
N ARG A 88 -7.65 2.10 11.28
CA ARG A 88 -7.39 3.44 10.74
C ARG A 88 -6.08 3.94 11.32
N TYR A 89 -5.31 4.64 10.48
CA TYR A 89 -4.06 5.26 10.92
C TYR A 89 -4.38 6.60 11.58
N GLU A 90 -4.49 6.65 12.91
CA GLU A 90 -5.07 7.79 13.64
C GLU A 90 -4.32 9.10 13.43
N THR A 91 -2.98 9.09 13.39
CA THR A 91 -2.14 10.29 13.24
C THR A 91 -2.27 10.96 11.85
N SER A 92 -2.75 10.24 10.82
CA SER A 92 -2.93 10.80 9.47
C SER A 92 -4.06 10.11 8.70
N ALA A 93 -5.19 9.93 9.36
CA ALA A 93 -6.30 9.12 8.87
C ALA A 93 -6.95 9.65 7.58
N LYS A 94 -6.68 10.90 7.19
CA LYS A 94 -7.26 11.56 6.02
C LYS A 94 -6.20 12.35 5.27
N VAL A 95 -5.88 11.94 4.05
CA VAL A 95 -5.00 12.71 3.16
C VAL A 95 -5.75 13.22 1.94
N SER A 96 -5.32 14.36 1.43
CA SER A 96 -5.93 15.00 0.26
C SER A 96 -5.51 14.37 -1.07
N SER A 97 -4.39 13.64 -1.10
CA SER A 97 -3.84 13.04 -2.32
C SER A 97 -3.21 11.66 -2.06
N ILE A 98 -3.16 10.85 -3.12
CA ILE A 98 -2.50 9.55 -3.08
C ILE A 98 -1.00 9.66 -2.79
N GLU A 99 -0.35 10.72 -3.28
CA GLU A 99 1.08 10.98 -3.05
C GLU A 99 1.39 11.20 -1.57
N LYS A 100 0.51 11.89 -0.84
CA LYS A 100 0.64 12.03 0.63
C LYS A 100 0.48 10.69 1.34
N PHE A 101 -0.46 9.86 0.90
CA PHE A 101 -0.59 8.50 1.44
C PHE A 101 0.71 7.70 1.24
N LEU A 102 1.25 7.71 0.02
CA LEU A 102 2.50 7.01 -0.29
C LEU A 102 3.67 7.57 0.51
N SER A 103 3.70 8.88 0.76
CA SER A 103 4.74 9.51 1.58
C SER A 103 4.67 9.08 3.03
N ILE A 104 3.47 8.99 3.63
CA ILE A 104 3.28 8.47 5.00
C ILE A 104 3.75 7.02 5.11
N VAL A 105 3.46 6.23 4.08
CA VAL A 105 3.91 4.82 3.99
C VAL A 105 5.42 4.74 3.74
N ASP A 106 6.05 5.72 3.07
CA ASP A 106 7.51 5.83 2.91
C ASP A 106 8.20 6.17 4.22
N GLU A 107 7.69 7.19 4.89
CA GLU A 107 8.24 7.76 6.11
C GLU A 107 8.14 6.76 7.27
N ASP A 108 7.04 5.99 7.30
CA ASP A 108 6.78 4.95 8.29
C ASP A 108 7.16 5.38 9.71
N GLU A 109 6.72 6.59 10.09
CA GLU A 109 7.16 7.29 11.31
C GLU A 109 7.01 6.45 12.59
N TYR A 110 6.05 5.52 12.58
CA TYR A 110 5.73 4.64 13.70
C TYR A 110 6.13 3.17 13.48
N GLY A 111 6.88 2.84 12.42
CA GLY A 111 7.26 1.45 12.09
C GLY A 111 6.05 0.54 11.87
N CYS A 112 4.94 1.11 11.43
CA CYS A 112 3.64 0.49 11.30
C CYS A 112 3.45 -0.23 9.96
N PHE A 113 4.30 0.05 8.96
CA PHE A 113 4.16 -0.45 7.60
C PHE A 113 5.29 -1.40 7.19
N PHE A 114 6.56 -1.05 7.45
CA PHE A 114 7.74 -1.83 7.03
C PHE A 114 8.61 -2.29 8.21
N GLY A 115 8.09 -2.18 9.43
CA GLY A 115 8.76 -2.60 10.67
C GLY A 115 9.21 -4.06 10.68
#